data_AF-A0A2X1QIS8-F1
#
_entry.id   AF-A0A2X1QIS8-F1
#
_cell.length_a   1.000
_cell.length_b   1.000
_cell.length_c   1.000
_cell.angle_alpha   90.00
_cell.angle_beta   90.00
_cell.angle_gamma   90.00
#
_symmetry.space_group_name_H-M   'P 1'
#
loop_
_entity.id
_entity.type
_entity.pdbx_description
1 polymer ?
#
loop_
_entity_poly.entity_id
_entity_poly.type
_entity_poly.pdbx_seq_one_letter_code
_entity_poly.pdbx_strand_id
1 'polypeptide(L)'
;MSDNAFVHVRDLRVVFRRDGQTINAVNGVSFEVQKGEVMALIGESGSGKSVTLRALMRLHPPGSSELSGTLQVGDDEVLTMSASQLRRYRGGRCAMIFQEPLLAFDPVYAVGQQIIEGCAATKGCRARRPGQGAGGPAPGAHSQPRAAAGCLPARDVRRNAPAGDDRPCALL
;
A
#
# COMPACT_ATOMS: atom_id res chain seq x y z
N MET A 1 -11.86 4.41 -26.77
CA MET A 1 -11.51 4.46 -25.34
C MET A 1 -11.34 3.03 -24.92
N SER A 2 -10.09 2.58 -24.78
CA SER A 2 -9.80 1.16 -24.55
C SER A 2 -9.97 0.87 -23.06
N ASP A 3 -11.13 0.33 -22.68
CA ASP A 3 -11.54 -0.03 -21.32
C ASP A 3 -10.74 -1.24 -20.80
N ASN A 4 -9.52 -1.01 -20.31
CA ASN A 4 -8.75 -2.04 -19.60
C ASN A 4 -8.00 -1.48 -18.38
N ALA A 5 -8.47 -0.34 -17.85
CA ALA A 5 -7.93 0.17 -16.60
C ALA A 5 -8.31 -0.78 -15.47
N PHE A 6 -7.30 -1.22 -14.73
CA PHE A 6 -7.48 -2.12 -13.61
C PHE A 6 -7.66 -1.35 -12.31
N VAL A 7 -7.02 -0.19 -12.17
CA VAL A 7 -7.24 0.72 -11.06
C VAL A 7 -7.90 1.98 -11.60
N HIS A 8 -9.05 2.35 -11.06
CA HIS A 8 -9.74 3.60 -11.35
C HIS A 8 -9.90 4.42 -10.08
N VAL A 9 -9.37 5.64 -10.09
CA VAL A 9 -9.51 6.61 -9.02
C VAL A 9 -10.14 7.87 -9.58
N ARG A 10 -11.26 8.32 -9.02
CA ARG A 10 -11.96 9.54 -9.44
C ARG A 10 -12.32 10.41 -8.24
N ASP A 11 -11.97 11.69 -8.35
CA ASP A 11 -12.18 12.73 -7.33
C ASP A 11 -11.87 12.25 -5.91
N LEU A 12 -10.77 11.51 -5.73
CA LEU A 12 -10.37 10.98 -4.43
C LEU A 12 -10.00 12.15 -3.51
N ARG A 13 -10.70 12.24 -2.40
CA ARG A 13 -10.46 13.22 -1.34
C ARG A 13 -10.18 12.50 -0.04
N VAL A 14 -9.21 13.01 0.71
CA VAL A 14 -8.86 12.50 2.03
C VAL A 14 -8.77 13.68 3.00
N VAL A 15 -9.65 13.67 3.98
CA VAL A 15 -9.76 14.72 5.00
C VAL A 15 -9.44 14.11 6.35
N PHE A 16 -8.52 14.71 7.09
CA PHE A 16 -8.23 14.35 8.48
C PHE A 16 -8.87 15.35 9.43
N ARG A 17 -9.48 14.84 10.51
CA ARG A 17 -10.00 15.64 11.61
C ARG A 17 -9.23 15.28 12.87
N ARG A 18 -8.51 16.25 13.44
CA ARG A 18 -7.73 16.07 14.67
C ARG A 18 -7.76 17.35 15.49
N ASP A 19 -8.03 17.24 16.78
CA ASP A 19 -7.93 18.33 17.76
C ASP A 19 -8.68 19.61 17.32
N GLY A 20 -9.87 19.44 16.72
CA GLY A 20 -10.70 20.54 16.20
C GLY A 20 -10.23 21.13 14.86
N GLN A 21 -9.09 20.69 14.32
CA GLN A 21 -8.59 21.10 13.02
C GLN A 21 -8.99 20.11 11.92
N THR A 22 -9.32 20.64 10.75
CA THR A 22 -9.61 19.86 9.54
C THR A 22 -8.50 20.08 8.52
N ILE A 23 -7.82 19.00 8.12
CA ILE A 23 -6.71 19.01 7.16
C ILE A 23 -7.14 18.25 5.91
N ASN A 24 -7.21 18.93 4.78
CA ASN A 24 -7.48 18.31 3.49
C ASN A 24 -6.16 17.82 2.87
N ALA A 25 -5.83 16.55 3.11
CA ALA A 25 -4.55 15.98 2.70
C ALA A 25 -4.51 15.54 1.22
N VAL A 26 -5.67 15.24 0.63
CA VAL A 26 -5.82 14.95 -0.81
C VAL A 26 -7.07 15.65 -1.31
N ASN A 27 -6.93 16.41 -2.40
CA ASN A 27 -7.95 17.32 -2.93
C ASN A 27 -8.39 16.93 -4.35
N GLY A 28 -9.13 15.82 -4.50
CA GLY A 28 -9.79 15.48 -5.76
C GLY A 28 -8.86 14.86 -6.82
N VAL A 29 -8.01 13.92 -6.40
CA VAL A 29 -7.08 13.22 -7.30
C VAL A 29 -7.84 12.22 -8.17
N SER A 30 -7.57 12.22 -9.47
CA SER A 30 -8.13 11.26 -10.42
C SER A 30 -7.04 10.68 -11.31
N PHE A 31 -6.98 9.37 -11.42
CA PHE A 31 -6.06 8.66 -12.31
C PHE A 31 -6.55 7.24 -12.60
N GLU A 32 -6.01 6.65 -13.65
CA GLU A 32 -6.30 5.28 -14.06
C GLU A 32 -4.98 4.55 -14.33
N VAL A 33 -4.90 3.28 -13.92
CA VAL A 33 -3.73 2.41 -14.16
C VAL A 33 -4.19 1.15 -14.86
N GLN A 34 -3.62 0.87 -16.04
CA GLN A 34 -3.92 -0.32 -16.82
C GLN A 34 -3.33 -1.57 -16.17
N LYS A 35 -3.91 -2.74 -16.47
CA LYS A 35 -3.31 -4.01 -16.04
C LYS A 35 -1.89 -4.15 -16.60
N GLY A 36 -0.91 -4.38 -15.73
CA GLY A 36 0.51 -4.47 -16.10
C GLY A 36 1.21 -3.13 -16.29
N GLU A 37 0.54 -1.99 -16.09
CA GLU A 37 1.19 -0.68 -16.10
C GLU A 37 1.87 -0.38 -14.76
N VAL A 38 3.00 0.32 -14.81
CA VAL A 38 3.62 0.90 -13.63
C VAL A 38 3.41 2.41 -13.66
N MET A 39 2.63 2.88 -12.69
CA MET A 39 2.45 4.30 -12.42
C MET A 39 3.35 4.73 -11.27
N ALA A 40 4.09 5.83 -11.46
CA ALA A 40 4.87 6.45 -10.41
C ALA A 40 4.22 7.77 -9.97
N LEU A 41 3.94 7.90 -8.68
CA LEU A 41 3.44 9.15 -8.10
C LEU A 41 4.61 9.94 -7.51
N ILE A 42 5.00 11.04 -8.16
CA ILE A 42 6.15 11.87 -7.75
C ILE A 42 5.65 13.20 -7.19
N GLY A 43 6.39 13.79 -6.24
CA GLY A 43 6.07 15.10 -5.69
C GLY A 43 6.79 15.44 -4.40
N GLU A 44 6.60 16.68 -3.95
CA GLU A 44 7.26 17.23 -2.76
C GLU A 44 6.83 16.53 -1.47
N SER A 45 7.69 16.57 -0.45
CA SER A 45 7.29 16.06 0.87
C SER A 45 6.02 16.76 1.34
N GLY A 46 5.05 15.99 1.85
CA GLY A 46 3.75 16.54 2.28
C GLY A 46 2.71 16.75 1.17
N SER A 47 3.02 16.49 -0.11
CA SER A 47 2.06 16.66 -1.22
C SER A 47 0.90 15.63 -1.27
N GLY A 48 0.71 14.82 -0.23
CA GLY A 48 -0.36 13.82 -0.16
C GLY A 48 -0.08 12.48 -0.84
N LYS A 49 1.13 12.21 -1.32
CA LYS A 49 1.47 10.93 -2.01
C LYS A 49 1.23 9.70 -1.14
N SER A 50 1.89 9.65 0.02
CA SER A 50 1.74 8.53 0.96
C SER A 50 0.31 8.42 1.49
N VAL A 51 -0.43 9.54 1.55
CA VAL A 51 -1.85 9.56 1.94
C VAL A 51 -2.71 8.94 0.83
N THR A 52 -2.44 9.28 -0.43
CA THR A 52 -3.10 8.72 -1.61
C THR A 52 -2.85 7.22 -1.71
N LEU A 53 -1.60 6.78 -1.58
CA LEU A 53 -1.26 5.35 -1.61
C LEU A 53 -1.90 4.56 -0.45
N ARG A 54 -1.96 5.13 0.76
CA ARG A 54 -2.67 4.51 1.90
C ARG A 54 -4.18 4.45 1.69
N ALA A 55 -4.76 5.38 0.92
CA ALA A 55 -6.18 5.37 0.59
C ALA A 55 -6.53 4.17 -0.30
N LEU A 56 -5.65 3.81 -1.24
CA LEU A 56 -5.81 2.61 -2.11
C LEU A 56 -5.99 1.32 -1.31
N MET A 57 -5.44 1.25 -0.10
CA MET A 57 -5.59 0.10 0.80
C MET A 57 -6.56 0.33 1.97
N ARG A 58 -7.22 1.49 2.05
CA ARG A 58 -8.03 1.90 3.21
C ARG A 58 -7.29 1.82 4.56
N LEU A 59 -6.00 2.17 4.60
CA LEU A 59 -5.18 2.13 5.83
C LEU A 59 -5.24 3.41 6.67
N HIS A 60 -6.25 4.26 6.47
CA HIS A 60 -6.40 5.47 7.28
C HIS A 60 -7.09 5.18 8.61
N PRO A 61 -6.78 5.94 9.68
CA PRO A 61 -7.34 5.68 10.99
C PRO A 61 -8.86 5.90 10.98
N PRO A 62 -9.68 4.92 11.40
CA PRO A 62 -11.11 5.08 11.45
C PRO A 62 -11.48 6.19 12.45
N GLY A 63 -12.46 7.04 12.09
CA GLY A 63 -13.00 8.09 12.95
C GLY A 63 -12.26 9.43 12.92
N SER A 64 -10.98 9.47 12.53
CA SER A 64 -10.22 10.72 12.33
C SER A 64 -9.88 11.01 10.88
N SER A 65 -10.35 10.17 9.96
CA SER A 65 -10.21 10.36 8.52
C SER A 65 -11.52 10.10 7.79
N GLU A 66 -11.77 10.89 6.76
CA GLU A 66 -12.89 10.74 5.83
C GLU A 66 -12.32 10.62 4.42
N LEU A 67 -12.77 9.57 3.72
CA LEU A 67 -12.40 9.31 2.33
C LEU A 67 -13.67 9.43 1.48
N SER A 68 -13.58 10.14 0.38
CA SER A 68 -14.66 10.28 -0.60
C SER A 68 -14.12 10.25 -2.03
N GLY A 69 -15.04 10.10 -3.00
CA GLY A 69 -14.73 9.84 -4.40
C GLY A 69 -15.05 8.39 -4.79
N THR A 70 -14.39 7.91 -5.85
CA THR A 70 -14.51 6.54 -6.34
C THR A 70 -13.14 5.89 -6.38
N LEU A 71 -13.03 4.66 -5.88
CA LEU A 71 -11.80 3.88 -5.91
C LEU A 71 -12.14 2.42 -6.25
N GLN A 72 -11.88 2.04 -7.50
CA GLN A 72 -12.13 0.71 -8.01
C GLN A 72 -10.82 0.01 -8.37
N VAL A 73 -10.74 -1.27 -8.01
CA VAL A 73 -9.62 -2.15 -8.36
C VAL A 73 -10.18 -3.46 -8.93
N GLY A 74 -10.06 -3.64 -10.24
CA GLY A 74 -10.88 -4.59 -10.99
C GLY A 74 -12.36 -4.28 -10.76
N ASP A 75 -13.13 -5.30 -10.42
CA ASP A 75 -14.57 -5.17 -10.14
C ASP A 75 -14.90 -4.69 -8.72
N ASP A 76 -13.89 -4.41 -7.88
CA ASP A 76 -14.08 -4.14 -6.47
C ASP A 76 -14.09 -2.64 -6.16
N GLU A 77 -15.21 -2.11 -5.64
CA GLU A 77 -15.28 -0.76 -5.05
C GLU A 77 -14.70 -0.78 -3.62
N VAL A 78 -13.53 -0.18 -3.43
CA VAL A 78 -12.73 -0.31 -2.20
C VAL A 78 -13.29 0.51 -1.04
N LEU A 79 -13.87 1.68 -1.30
CA LEU A 79 -14.34 2.59 -0.24
C LEU A 79 -15.53 2.01 0.54
N THR A 80 -16.36 1.20 -0.11
CA THR A 80 -17.60 0.63 0.46
C THR A 80 -17.39 -0.76 1.06
N MET A 81 -16.19 -1.33 0.97
CA MET A 81 -15.90 -2.66 1.51
C MET A 81 -16.14 -2.76 3.02
N SER A 82 -16.73 -3.87 3.45
CA SER A 82 -16.74 -4.30 4.84
C SER A 82 -15.34 -4.69 5.34
N ALA A 83 -15.17 -4.82 6.66
CA ALA A 83 -13.90 -5.24 7.24
C ALA A 83 -13.41 -6.62 6.75
N SER A 84 -14.33 -7.56 6.48
CA SER A 84 -13.99 -8.89 5.97
C SER A 84 -13.59 -8.87 4.49
N GLN A 85 -14.21 -7.99 3.68
CA GLN A 85 -13.81 -7.74 2.29
C GLN A 85 -12.43 -7.09 2.24
N LEU A 86 -12.17 -6.08 3.07
CA LEU A 86 -10.86 -5.44 3.16
C LEU A 86 -9.73 -6.41 3.52
N ARG A 87 -9.99 -7.36 4.42
CA ARG A 87 -9.00 -8.40 4.77
C ARG A 87 -8.68 -9.33 3.60
N ARG A 88 -9.61 -9.56 2.67
CA ARG A 88 -9.38 -10.38 1.47
C ARG A 88 -8.71 -9.58 0.37
N TYR A 89 -9.13 -8.33 0.21
CA TYR A 89 -8.54 -7.39 -0.72
C TYR A 89 -7.06 -7.15 -0.41
N ARG A 90 -6.73 -6.89 0.86
CA ARG A 90 -5.36 -6.78 1.36
C ARG A 90 -4.69 -8.15 1.35
N GLY A 91 -3.63 -8.30 0.56
CA GLY A 91 -2.86 -9.53 0.38
C GLY A 91 -3.44 -10.51 -0.65
N GLY A 92 -4.65 -10.29 -1.15
CA GLY A 92 -5.18 -10.99 -2.32
C GLY A 92 -4.98 -10.21 -3.62
N ARG A 93 -5.41 -8.93 -3.63
CA ARG A 93 -5.37 -8.06 -4.82
C ARG A 93 -4.44 -6.87 -4.68
N CYS A 94 -4.30 -6.33 -3.46
CA CYS A 94 -3.45 -5.18 -3.20
C CYS A 94 -2.46 -5.48 -2.06
N ALA A 95 -1.21 -5.13 -2.28
CA ALA A 95 -0.14 -5.19 -1.32
C ALA A 95 0.69 -3.90 -1.41
N MET A 96 1.36 -3.54 -0.33
CA MET A 96 2.21 -2.35 -0.28
C MET A 96 3.52 -2.69 0.40
N ILE A 97 4.58 -2.06 -0.10
CA ILE A 97 5.87 -2.00 0.55
C ILE A 97 5.99 -0.61 1.19
N PHE A 98 6.16 -0.55 2.50
CA PHE A 98 6.29 0.72 3.21
C PHE A 98 7.69 1.33 3.00
N GLN A 99 7.78 2.66 3.09
CA GLN A 99 9.03 3.42 2.90
C GLN A 99 10.14 3.02 3.91
N GLU A 100 9.76 2.61 5.12
CA GLU A 100 10.67 2.12 6.16
C GLU A 100 10.33 0.65 6.49
N PRO A 101 10.62 -0.30 5.59
CA PRO A 101 10.16 -1.68 5.73
C PRO A 101 10.80 -2.40 6.91
N LEU A 102 11.98 -1.94 7.36
CA LEU A 102 12.70 -2.51 8.50
C LEU A 102 11.94 -2.32 9.81
N LEU A 103 11.12 -1.27 9.95
CA LEU A 103 10.30 -1.06 11.15
C LEU A 103 9.13 -2.05 11.25
N ALA A 104 8.82 -2.78 10.18
CA ALA A 104 7.76 -3.77 10.17
C ALA A 104 8.24 -5.17 10.59
N PHE A 105 9.56 -5.38 10.72
CA PHE A 105 10.12 -6.66 11.15
C PHE A 105 10.52 -6.60 12.62
N ASP A 106 10.15 -7.64 13.35
CA ASP A 106 10.67 -7.89 14.68
C ASP A 106 12.09 -8.49 14.57
N PRO A 107 13.14 -7.83 15.07
CA PRO A 107 14.52 -8.27 14.93
C PRO A 107 14.81 -9.59 15.65
N VAL A 108 13.90 -10.06 16.50
CA VAL A 108 14.01 -11.33 17.23
C VAL A 108 13.83 -12.53 16.30
N TYR A 109 13.06 -12.39 15.23
CA TYR A 109 12.73 -13.49 14.33
C TYR A 109 13.47 -13.39 13.00
N ALA A 110 13.78 -14.53 12.39
CA ALA A 110 14.34 -14.54 11.05
C ALA A 110 13.37 -13.89 10.06
N VAL A 111 13.89 -13.03 9.18
CA VAL A 111 13.10 -12.34 8.13
C VAL A 111 12.25 -13.33 7.33
N GLY A 112 12.82 -14.49 6.97
CA GLY A 112 12.11 -15.53 6.24
C GLY A 112 10.87 -16.08 6.98
N GLN A 113 10.95 -16.23 8.30
CA GLN A 113 9.79 -16.68 9.10
C GLN A 113 8.68 -15.62 9.10
N GLN A 114 9.05 -14.35 9.25
CA GLN A 114 8.09 -13.25 9.28
C GLN A 114 7.41 -13.05 7.91
N ILE A 115 8.15 -13.22 6.80
CA ILE A 115 7.58 -13.23 5.45
C ILE A 115 6.60 -14.40 5.28
N ILE A 116 6.98 -15.61 5.71
CA ILE A 116 6.11 -16.80 5.62
C ILE A 116 4.86 -16.60 6.45
N GLU A 117 4.97 -16.03 7.65
CA GLU A 117 3.82 -15.73 8.51
C GLU A 117 2.88 -14.72 7.85
N GLY A 118 3.39 -13.61 7.32
CA GLY A 118 2.59 -12.62 6.60
C GLY A 118 1.86 -13.23 5.39
N CYS A 119 2.56 -14.07 4.63
CA CYS A 119 2.01 -14.84 3.53
C CYS A 119 0.96 -15.85 3.97
N ALA A 120 1.12 -16.52 5.11
CA ALA A 120 0.16 -17.49 5.63
C ALA A 120 -1.08 -16.81 6.24
N ALA A 121 -0.90 -15.62 6.83
CA ALA A 121 -1.99 -14.81 7.39
C ALA A 121 -2.94 -14.28 6.32
N THR A 122 -2.47 -14.16 5.08
CA THR A 122 -3.28 -13.80 3.91
C THR A 122 -3.60 -15.06 3.09
N LYS A 123 -4.87 -15.31 2.77
CA LYS A 123 -5.30 -16.55 2.08
C LYS A 123 -4.74 -16.72 0.65
N GLY A 124 -3.87 -15.80 0.19
CA GLY A 124 -3.30 -15.75 -1.15
C GLY A 124 -1.98 -16.50 -1.34
N CYS A 125 -1.26 -16.86 -0.27
CA CYS A 125 0.02 -17.56 -0.39
C CYS A 125 0.05 -18.87 0.40
N ARG A 126 0.07 -20.01 -0.30
CA ARG A 126 0.46 -21.29 0.30
C ARG A 126 1.98 -21.33 0.39
N ALA A 127 2.54 -20.92 1.52
CA ALA A 127 3.98 -21.09 1.76
C ALA A 127 4.33 -22.59 1.69
N ARG A 128 5.18 -22.99 0.73
CA ARG A 128 5.78 -24.32 0.71
C ARG A 128 6.72 -24.40 1.91
N ARG A 129 6.38 -25.23 2.91
CA ARG A 129 7.21 -25.42 4.13
C ARG A 129 8.67 -25.65 3.73
N PRO A 130 9.60 -24.79 4.13
CA PRO A 130 11.02 -25.15 4.14
C PRO A 130 11.19 -26.30 5.15
N GLY A 131 12.02 -27.28 4.82
CA GLY A 131 12.32 -28.41 5.71
C GLY A 131 12.71 -27.94 7.11
N GLN A 132 12.16 -28.60 8.13
CA GLN A 132 12.44 -28.32 9.53
C GLN A 132 13.94 -28.49 9.80
N GLY A 133 14.61 -27.41 10.21
CA GLY A 133 16.01 -27.41 10.61
C GLY A 133 16.35 -26.22 11.50
N ALA A 134 16.42 -26.49 12.81
CA ALA A 134 17.20 -25.83 13.87
C ALA A 134 16.94 -24.34 14.24
N GLY A 135 16.46 -24.16 15.48
CA GLY A 135 16.89 -23.16 16.49
C GLY A 135 16.93 -21.67 16.13
N GLY A 136 15.96 -20.89 16.62
CA GLY A 136 16.02 -19.42 16.58
C GLY A 136 16.83 -18.82 17.75
N PRO A 137 17.60 -17.73 17.54
CA PRO A 137 18.29 -17.03 18.63
C PRO A 137 17.38 -15.97 19.32
N ALA A 138 17.76 -15.59 20.55
CA ALA A 138 17.05 -14.66 21.43
C ALA A 138 17.30 -13.16 21.11
N PRO A 139 16.48 -12.20 21.62
CA PRO A 139 16.54 -10.78 21.27
C PRO A 139 17.83 -10.08 21.74
N GLY A 140 18.50 -9.34 20.85
CA GLY A 140 19.57 -8.39 21.18
C GLY A 140 19.30 -7.02 20.54
N ALA A 141 19.35 -5.96 21.34
CA ALA A 141 19.01 -4.58 20.96
C ALA A 141 20.13 -3.88 20.20
N HIS A 142 19.83 -3.24 19.06
CA HIS A 142 20.69 -2.20 18.48
C HIS A 142 19.88 -1.10 17.76
N SER A 143 20.31 0.13 18.00
CA SER A 143 19.72 1.43 17.66
C SER A 143 19.97 1.86 16.20
N GLN A 144 18.96 2.48 15.56
CA GLN A 144 19.04 3.01 14.18
C GLN A 144 19.42 4.51 14.15
N PRO A 145 20.23 4.97 13.17
CA PRO A 145 20.51 6.39 12.94
C PRO A 145 19.51 7.03 11.96
N ARG A 146 19.16 8.31 12.20
CA ARG A 146 18.31 9.16 11.37
C ARG A 146 19.07 9.70 10.15
N ALA A 147 18.40 9.81 8.99
CA ALA A 147 18.86 10.66 7.89
C ALA A 147 17.69 11.30 7.11
N ALA A 148 17.88 12.57 6.75
CA ALA A 148 16.92 13.49 6.14
C ALA A 148 16.86 13.39 4.61
N ALA A 149 15.72 13.78 4.02
CA ALA A 149 15.48 13.79 2.57
C ALA A 149 15.28 15.22 2.03
N GLY A 150 16.01 15.56 0.96
CA GLY A 150 15.87 16.81 0.19
C GLY A 150 14.88 16.70 -0.97
N CYS A 151 14.24 17.82 -1.33
CA CYS A 151 13.09 17.93 -2.23
C CYS A 151 13.44 18.27 -3.70
N LEU A 152 12.66 17.71 -4.63
CA LEU A 152 12.45 18.16 -6.02
C LEU A 152 10.97 17.93 -6.41
N PRO A 153 10.41 18.70 -7.37
CA PRO A 153 8.96 18.77 -7.65
C PRO A 153 8.37 17.57 -8.44
N ALA A 154 7.05 17.42 -8.33
CA ALA A 154 6.23 16.34 -8.90
C ALA A 154 6.20 16.31 -10.44
N ARG A 155 6.49 15.17 -11.06
CA ARG A 155 6.19 14.89 -12.49
C ARG A 155 5.66 13.46 -12.65
N ASP A 156 4.62 13.30 -13.44
CA ASP A 156 4.04 11.99 -13.79
C ASP A 156 4.96 11.28 -14.79
N VAL A 157 5.39 10.05 -14.47
CA VAL A 157 6.25 9.23 -15.33
C VAL A 157 5.62 7.84 -15.46
N ARG A 158 5.06 7.56 -16.63
CA ARG A 158 4.52 6.23 -16.97
C ARG A 158 5.63 5.36 -17.53
N ARG A 159 5.79 4.14 -17.01
CA ARG A 159 6.60 3.09 -17.65
C ARG A 159 5.73 1.86 -17.88
N ASN A 160 5.80 1.34 -19.10
CA ASN A 160 5.09 0.11 -19.48
C ASN A 160 5.85 -1.09 -18.90
N ALA A 161 5.22 -1.91 -18.05
CA ALA A 161 5.78 -3.18 -17.61
C ALA A 161 5.15 -4.33 -18.44
N PRO A 162 5.87 -5.45 -18.65
CA PRO A 162 5.39 -6.52 -19.52
C PRO A 162 4.12 -7.15 -18.95
N ALA A 163 3.04 -7.10 -19.74
CA ALA A 163 1.75 -7.71 -19.44
C ALA A 163 1.86 -9.24 -19.46
N GLY A 164 1.43 -9.90 -18.38
CA GLY A 164 1.37 -11.37 -18.38
C GLY A 164 1.10 -12.09 -17.06
N ASP A 165 0.81 -11.40 -15.95
CA ASP A 165 0.64 -12.11 -14.67
C ASP A 165 -0.47 -11.47 -13.82
N ASP A 166 -1.35 -12.29 -13.25
CA ASP A 166 -2.37 -11.91 -12.25
C ASP A 166 -1.75 -11.60 -10.88
N ARG A 167 -0.54 -11.05 -10.89
CA ARG A 167 0.18 -10.61 -9.70
C ARG A 167 -0.45 -9.33 -9.16
N PRO A 168 -0.44 -9.14 -7.82
CA PRO A 168 -0.92 -7.90 -7.22
C PRO A 168 -0.19 -6.71 -7.84
N CYS A 169 -0.94 -5.70 -8.29
CA CYS A 169 -0.37 -4.45 -8.77
C CYS A 169 0.50 -3.85 -7.65
N ALA A 170 1.82 -3.88 -7.84
CA ALA A 170 2.74 -3.23 -6.94
C ALA A 170 2.75 -1.74 -7.27
N LEU A 171 2.07 -0.92 -6.45
CA LEU A 171 2.33 0.52 -6.42
C LEU A 171 3.57 0.75 -5.55
N LEU A 172 4.60 1.33 -6.17
CA LEU A 172 5.81 1.83 -5.51
C LEU A 172 5.63 3.31 -5.14
#